data_AF-A0A9P0KZJ8-F1
#
_entry.id   AF-A0A9P0KZJ8-F1
#
_cell.length_a   1.000
_cell.length_b   1.000
_cell.length_c   1.000
_cell.angle_alpha   90.00
_cell.angle_beta   90.00
_cell.angle_gamma   90.00
#
_symmetry.space_group_name_H-M   'P 1'
#
loop_
_entity.id
_entity.type
_entity.pdbx_description
1 polymer ?
#
loop_
_entity_poly.entity_id
_entity_poly.type
_entity_poly.pdbx_seq_one_letter_code
_entity_poly.pdbx_strand_id
1 'polypeptide(L)'
;MPFQIFSLREVDLIKEYSKWKDVAKQIRNILNQVEGKGFKNLQKWKIYLDKELALVLEKQYINSLDSLHLYLPEIYVDLTYRNLNLEYSPPEEQLKNIYEQQLKRFLDTPLSFRGISDDDTVFKEITERNGEALKNVSKHTNELFDQLRKVIEHWKSWIQLESLDITKLTSWQHWDIHFRASKTFGQETAKLSSTEERVGCFVISLSRLRSDLESHNRSYWDQLIYSLKDSIAQDVVKLQDYINHSTSALTRQPLTIEEIGESGAVHKNILEEAPMVG
;
A
#
# COMPACT_ATOMS: atom_id res chain seq x y z
N MET A 1 41.42 -16.24 -21.14
CA MET A 1 40.70 -15.24 -21.94
C MET A 1 39.27 -15.72 -22.25
N PRO A 2 39.00 -16.80 -23.03
CA PRO A 2 37.62 -17.26 -23.26
C PRO A 2 36.92 -17.74 -21.98
N PHE A 3 37.62 -18.49 -21.12
CA PHE A 3 37.07 -18.99 -19.85
C PHE A 3 36.54 -17.90 -18.91
N GLN A 4 37.16 -16.70 -18.91
CA GLN A 4 36.70 -15.57 -18.09
C GLN A 4 35.40 -14.96 -18.63
N ILE A 5 35.18 -15.01 -19.95
CA ILE A 5 33.92 -14.57 -20.56
C ILE A 5 32.83 -15.61 -20.29
N PHE A 6 33.15 -16.91 -20.37
CA PHE A 6 32.20 -17.97 -20.05
C PHE A 6 31.72 -17.93 -18.60
N SER A 7 32.57 -17.54 -17.63
CA SER A 7 32.15 -17.40 -16.23
C SER A 7 31.08 -16.33 -16.03
N LEU A 8 30.94 -15.34 -16.92
CA LEU A 8 29.90 -14.31 -16.84
C LEU A 8 28.51 -14.85 -17.24
N ARG A 9 28.42 -16.03 -17.84
CA ARG A 9 27.14 -16.62 -18.27
C ARG A 9 26.19 -16.91 -17.11
N GLU A 10 26.70 -17.06 -15.89
CA GLU A 10 25.90 -17.32 -14.68
C GLU A 10 25.86 -16.12 -13.72
N VAL A 11 26.44 -14.98 -14.11
CA VAL A 11 26.51 -13.78 -13.28
C VAL A 11 25.33 -12.88 -13.60
N ASP A 12 24.47 -12.64 -12.60
CA ASP A 12 23.29 -11.77 -12.69
C ASP A 12 23.71 -10.34 -13.04
N LEU A 13 23.19 -9.83 -14.15
CA LEU A 13 23.55 -8.51 -14.67
C LEU A 13 23.01 -7.37 -13.80
N ILE A 14 21.89 -7.58 -13.10
CA ILE A 14 21.25 -6.59 -12.21
C ILE A 14 22.04 -6.49 -10.91
N LYS A 15 22.35 -7.63 -10.29
CA LYS A 15 22.95 -7.68 -8.94
C LYS A 15 24.46 -7.53 -8.94
N GLU A 16 25.15 -8.07 -9.95
CA GLU A 16 26.59 -8.24 -9.94
C GLU A 16 27.29 -7.53 -11.11
N TYR A 17 26.75 -6.39 -11.56
CA TYR A 17 27.31 -5.61 -12.66
C TYR A 17 28.79 -5.20 -12.47
N SER A 18 29.27 -5.08 -11.22
CA SER A 18 30.69 -4.85 -10.92
C SER A 18 31.59 -5.97 -11.44
N LYS A 19 31.18 -7.24 -11.30
CA LYS A 19 31.94 -8.40 -11.80
C LYS A 19 32.12 -8.35 -13.31
N TRP A 20 31.09 -7.90 -14.05
CA TRP A 20 31.16 -7.72 -15.50
C TRP A 20 32.24 -6.70 -15.90
N LYS A 21 32.28 -5.55 -15.20
CA LYS A 21 33.33 -4.53 -15.41
C LYS A 21 34.73 -5.04 -15.05
N ASP A 22 34.84 -5.80 -13.97
CA ASP A 22 36.12 -6.35 -13.51
C ASP A 22 36.69 -7.37 -14.49
N VAL A 23 35.86 -8.27 -15.02
CA VAL A 23 36.29 -9.22 -16.05
C VAL A 23 36.76 -8.50 -17.32
N ALA A 24 36.00 -7.51 -17.81
CA ALA A 24 36.42 -6.71 -18.96
C ALA A 24 37.76 -5.99 -18.70
N LYS A 25 37.93 -5.42 -17.50
CA LYS A 25 39.18 -4.77 -17.08
C LYS A 25 40.36 -5.74 -16.99
N GLN A 26 40.15 -6.95 -16.45
CA GLN A 26 41.17 -7.99 -16.39
C GLN A 26 41.63 -8.40 -17.80
N ILE A 27 40.69 -8.59 -18.72
CA ILE A 27 41.00 -8.93 -20.12
C ILE A 27 41.80 -7.82 -20.80
N ARG A 28 41.42 -6.54 -20.60
CA ARG A 28 42.22 -5.38 -21.10
C ARG A 28 43.63 -5.38 -20.53
N ASN A 29 43.79 -5.63 -19.23
CA ASN A 29 45.10 -5.69 -18.58
C ASN A 29 45.98 -6.81 -19.16
N ILE A 30 45.42 -7.99 -19.41
CA ILE A 30 46.14 -9.11 -20.05
C ILE A 30 46.60 -8.70 -21.45
N LEU A 31 45.75 -8.05 -22.24
CA LEU A 31 46.12 -7.60 -23.59
C LEU A 31 47.21 -6.54 -23.56
N ASN A 32 47.16 -5.59 -22.63
CA ASN A 32 48.22 -4.59 -22.47
C ASN A 32 49.56 -5.23 -22.10
N GLN A 33 49.55 -6.28 -21.27
CA GLN A 33 50.77 -7.05 -20.97
C GLN A 33 51.30 -7.80 -22.19
N VAL A 34 50.42 -8.35 -23.02
CA VAL A 34 50.80 -9.03 -24.28
C VAL A 34 51.37 -8.02 -25.27
N GLU A 35 50.77 -6.83 -25.40
CA GLU A 35 51.29 -5.74 -26.23
C GLU A 35 52.68 -5.29 -25.77
N GLY A 36 52.88 -5.13 -24.45
CA GLY A 36 54.17 -4.79 -23.85
C GLY A 36 55.27 -5.83 -24.10
N LYS A 37 54.91 -7.09 -24.41
CA LYS A 37 55.85 -8.15 -24.82
C LYS A 37 56.21 -8.12 -26.31
N GLY A 38 55.72 -7.13 -27.07
CA GLY A 38 56.07 -6.90 -28.48
C GLY A 38 55.12 -7.54 -29.50
N PHE A 39 54.00 -8.11 -29.06
CA PHE A 39 52.98 -8.63 -29.98
C PHE A 39 52.22 -7.49 -30.66
N LYS A 40 52.21 -7.48 -31.99
CA LYS A 40 51.52 -6.49 -32.82
C LYS A 40 50.16 -7.02 -33.31
N ASN A 41 49.29 -6.13 -33.79
CA ASN A 41 47.98 -6.45 -34.38
C ASN A 41 46.94 -7.07 -33.43
N LEU A 42 46.96 -6.70 -32.14
CA LEU A 42 45.98 -7.18 -31.14
C LEU A 42 44.55 -6.68 -31.38
N GLN A 43 44.33 -5.73 -32.29
CA GLN A 43 43.01 -5.18 -32.59
C GLN A 43 42.01 -6.25 -33.07
N LYS A 44 42.45 -7.21 -33.89
CA LYS A 44 41.59 -8.34 -34.31
C LYS A 44 41.15 -9.19 -33.12
N TRP A 45 42.01 -9.37 -32.12
CA TRP A 45 41.70 -10.12 -30.91
C TRP A 45 40.76 -9.35 -30.00
N LYS A 46 40.96 -8.04 -29.84
CA LYS A 46 40.05 -7.16 -29.09
C LYS A 46 38.62 -7.24 -29.66
N ILE A 47 38.48 -7.09 -30.98
CA ILE A 47 37.19 -7.18 -31.68
C ILE A 47 36.57 -8.58 -31.52
N TYR A 48 37.35 -9.66 -31.64
CA TYR A 48 36.83 -11.01 -31.45
C TYR A 48 36.30 -11.22 -30.02
N LEU A 49 37.06 -10.79 -29.01
CA LEU A 49 36.65 -10.93 -27.62
C LEU A 49 35.45 -10.05 -27.27
N ASP A 50 35.31 -8.87 -27.90
CA ASP A 50 34.11 -8.04 -27.75
C ASP A 50 32.87 -8.71 -28.33
N LYS A 51 32.98 -9.40 -29.47
CA LYS A 51 31.86 -10.18 -30.01
C LYS A 51 31.44 -11.30 -29.07
N GLU A 52 32.39 -12.05 -28.52
CA GLU A 52 32.10 -13.12 -27.54
C GLU A 52 31.47 -12.54 -26.26
N LEU A 53 31.98 -11.42 -25.76
CA LEU A 53 31.44 -10.74 -24.59
C LEU A 53 30.03 -10.18 -24.85
N ALA A 54 29.79 -9.61 -26.04
CA ALA A 54 28.50 -9.10 -26.45
C ALA A 54 27.44 -10.21 -26.52
N LEU A 55 27.78 -11.40 -27.03
CA LEU A 55 26.86 -12.55 -27.05
C LEU A 55 26.46 -13.01 -25.64
N VAL A 56 27.43 -13.06 -24.71
CA VAL A 56 27.15 -13.43 -23.31
C VAL A 56 26.33 -12.35 -22.61
N LEU A 57 26.66 -11.07 -22.85
CA LEU A 57 25.92 -9.92 -22.32
C LEU A 57 24.49 -9.88 -22.85
N GLU A 58 24.27 -10.04 -24.15
CA GLU A 58 22.95 -10.02 -24.79
C GLU A 58 22.04 -11.11 -24.20
N LYS A 59 22.55 -12.33 -24.05
CA LYS A 59 21.78 -13.42 -23.46
C LYS A 59 21.36 -13.11 -22.01
N GLN A 60 22.28 -12.61 -21.19
CA GLN A 60 21.98 -12.23 -19.81
C GLN A 60 21.06 -11.02 -19.71
N TYR A 61 21.23 -10.05 -20.60
CA TYR A 61 20.37 -8.88 -20.73
C TYR A 61 18.93 -9.31 -21.01
N ILE A 62 18.68 -10.12 -22.04
CA ILE A 62 17.34 -10.61 -22.39
C ILE A 62 16.72 -11.39 -21.22
N ASN A 63 17.47 -12.33 -20.62
CA ASN A 63 16.98 -13.11 -19.48
C ASN A 63 16.57 -12.23 -18.28
N SER A 64 17.26 -11.10 -18.10
CA SER A 64 16.99 -10.17 -17.00
C SER A 64 15.74 -9.33 -17.27
N LEU A 65 15.43 -8.99 -18.54
CA LEU A 65 14.32 -8.10 -18.89
C LEU A 65 12.96 -8.61 -18.37
N ASP A 66 12.73 -9.92 -18.40
CA ASP A 66 11.46 -10.52 -17.97
C ASP A 66 11.25 -10.44 -16.45
N SER A 67 12.32 -10.47 -15.66
CA SER A 67 12.26 -10.48 -14.20
C SER A 67 12.69 -9.17 -13.53
N LEU A 68 13.00 -8.16 -14.35
CA LEU A 68 13.58 -6.90 -13.90
C LEU A 68 12.72 -6.18 -12.86
N HIS A 69 11.41 -6.15 -13.08
CA HIS A 69 10.43 -5.52 -12.18
C HIS A 69 10.43 -6.10 -10.75
N LEU A 70 10.99 -7.31 -10.55
CA LEU A 70 11.10 -7.99 -9.26
C LEU A 70 12.45 -7.76 -8.58
N TYR A 71 13.51 -7.49 -9.34
CA TYR A 71 14.89 -7.47 -8.85
C TYR A 71 15.55 -6.10 -8.87
N LEU A 72 14.84 -5.06 -9.32
CA LEU A 72 15.28 -3.68 -9.14
C LEU A 72 15.48 -3.35 -7.65
N PRO A 73 16.36 -2.38 -7.32
CA PRO A 73 16.55 -1.92 -5.95
C PRO A 73 15.23 -1.59 -5.26
N GLU A 74 15.10 -2.01 -4.00
CA GLU A 74 13.87 -1.81 -3.24
C GLU A 74 13.50 -0.32 -3.14
N ILE A 75 12.24 -0.01 -3.43
CA ILE A 75 11.65 1.32 -3.32
C ILE A 75 10.72 1.29 -2.10
N TYR A 76 11.15 1.95 -1.02
CA TYR A 76 10.36 2.08 0.20
C TYR A 76 9.29 3.16 0.03
N VAL A 77 8.06 2.82 0.38
CA VAL A 77 6.89 3.70 0.33
C VAL A 77 6.06 3.48 1.58
N ASP A 78 5.45 4.53 2.11
CA ASP A 78 4.49 4.42 3.20
C ASP A 78 3.07 4.60 2.67
N LEU A 79 2.16 3.80 3.19
CA LEU A 79 0.72 3.97 2.99
C LEU A 79 0.14 4.80 4.14
N THR A 80 -0.45 5.94 3.81
CA THR A 80 -0.90 6.93 4.81
C THR A 80 -2.33 7.38 4.56
N TYR A 81 -3.09 7.63 5.62
CA TYR A 81 -4.43 8.19 5.51
C TYR A 81 -4.41 9.69 5.84
N ARG A 82 -4.62 10.54 4.83
CA ARG A 82 -4.60 12.01 4.98
C ARG A 82 -5.79 12.64 4.26
N ASN A 83 -6.41 13.65 4.88
CA ASN A 83 -7.52 14.41 4.28
C ASN A 83 -8.65 13.51 3.74
N LEU A 84 -9.00 12.48 4.50
CA LEU A 84 -10.00 11.46 4.14
C LEU A 84 -9.64 10.59 2.92
N ASN A 85 -8.39 10.64 2.46
CA ASN A 85 -7.89 9.85 1.34
C ASN A 85 -6.71 8.98 1.75
N LEU A 86 -6.72 7.75 1.25
CA LEU A 86 -5.58 6.85 1.37
C LEU A 86 -4.61 7.16 0.23
N GLU A 87 -3.37 7.49 0.56
CA GLU A 87 -2.34 7.88 -0.39
C GLU A 87 -0.99 7.25 -0.10
N TYR A 88 -0.22 7.01 -1.16
CA TYR A 88 1.19 6.67 -1.04
C TYR A 88 2.02 7.91 -0.72
N SER A 89 3.01 7.72 0.14
CA SER A 89 4.05 8.70 0.43
C SER A 89 5.41 8.05 0.19
N PRO A 90 6.13 8.39 -0.91
CA PRO A 90 5.81 9.39 -1.93
C PRO A 90 4.60 9.05 -2.84
N PRO A 91 3.99 10.04 -3.52
CA PRO A 91 2.86 9.79 -4.45
C PRO A 91 3.23 8.89 -5.63
N GLU A 92 2.23 8.23 -6.24
CA GLU A 92 2.41 7.28 -7.36
C GLU A 92 3.24 7.86 -8.51
N GLU A 93 3.07 9.14 -8.86
CA GLU A 93 3.85 9.80 -9.91
C GLU A 93 5.35 9.84 -9.59
N GLN A 94 5.71 10.09 -8.33
CA GLN A 94 7.11 10.09 -7.90
C GLN A 94 7.67 8.68 -7.86
N LEU A 95 6.89 7.70 -7.39
CA LEU A 95 7.27 6.28 -7.42
C LEU A 95 7.54 5.81 -8.86
N LYS A 96 6.68 6.21 -9.81
CA LYS A 96 6.85 5.95 -11.24
C LYS A 96 8.14 6.57 -11.77
N ASN A 97 8.42 7.82 -11.46
CA ASN A 97 9.68 8.47 -11.86
C ASN A 97 10.92 7.75 -11.29
N ILE A 98 10.90 7.34 -10.02
CA ILE A 98 12.01 6.59 -9.40
C ILE A 98 12.20 5.24 -10.11
N TYR A 99 11.12 4.49 -10.31
CA TYR A 99 11.14 3.20 -10.99
C TYR A 99 11.64 3.32 -12.42
N GLU A 100 11.12 4.27 -13.20
CA GLU A 100 11.53 4.50 -14.60
C GLU A 100 13.00 4.91 -14.71
N GLN A 101 13.53 5.67 -13.76
CA GLN A 101 14.96 5.99 -13.72
C GLN A 101 15.83 4.75 -13.44
N GLN A 102 15.42 3.89 -12.51
CA GLN A 102 16.12 2.64 -12.24
C GLN A 102 16.05 1.69 -13.43
N LEU A 103 14.87 1.58 -14.04
CA LEU A 103 14.63 0.80 -15.24
C LEU A 103 15.53 1.29 -16.38
N LYS A 104 15.52 2.60 -16.68
CA LYS A 104 16.33 3.20 -17.74
C LYS A 104 17.82 2.92 -17.53
N ARG A 105 18.33 3.04 -16.30
CA ARG A 105 19.73 2.72 -15.99
C ARG A 105 20.09 1.29 -16.38
N PHE A 106 19.18 0.33 -16.18
CA PHE A 106 19.40 -1.04 -16.62
C PHE A 106 19.30 -1.17 -18.14
N LEU A 107 18.28 -0.58 -18.77
CA LEU A 107 18.10 -0.64 -20.23
C LEU A 107 19.28 -0.03 -21.00
N ASP A 108 19.91 1.00 -20.43
CA ASP A 108 21.10 1.65 -20.98
C ASP A 108 22.41 0.86 -20.70
N THR A 109 22.33 -0.32 -20.07
CA THR A 109 23.51 -1.14 -19.75
C THR A 109 24.31 -1.50 -21.00
N PRO A 110 23.71 -2.02 -22.10
CA PRO A 110 24.47 -2.33 -23.31
C PRO A 110 25.05 -1.06 -23.98
N LEU A 111 24.34 0.06 -23.92
CA LEU A 111 24.77 1.33 -24.52
C LEU A 111 25.98 1.96 -23.82
N SER A 112 26.07 1.77 -22.51
CA SER A 112 27.14 2.30 -21.65
C SER A 112 28.24 1.27 -21.36
N PHE A 113 28.09 0.04 -21.85
CA PHE A 113 29.04 -1.03 -21.62
C PHE A 113 30.34 -0.76 -22.36
N ARG A 114 31.45 -0.65 -21.62
CA ARG A 114 32.77 -0.55 -22.23
C ARG A 114 33.35 -1.96 -22.39
N GLY A 115 33.53 -2.37 -23.65
CA GLY A 115 34.24 -3.57 -24.03
C GLY A 115 35.76 -3.44 -23.96
N ILE A 116 36.45 -4.36 -24.62
CA ILE A 116 37.89 -4.57 -24.60
C ILE A 116 38.59 -3.72 -25.66
N SER A 117 37.95 -3.51 -26.82
CA SER A 117 38.36 -2.55 -27.85
C SER A 117 37.83 -1.14 -27.56
N ASP A 118 38.30 -0.18 -28.36
CA ASP A 118 37.82 1.20 -28.35
C ASP A 118 36.50 1.37 -29.12
N ASP A 119 36.05 0.32 -29.82
CA ASP A 119 34.79 0.27 -30.57
C ASP A 119 33.68 -0.41 -29.74
N ASP A 120 32.64 0.36 -29.40
CA ASP A 120 31.50 -0.09 -28.60
C ASP A 120 30.25 -0.41 -29.42
N THR A 121 30.32 -0.35 -30.75
CA THR A 121 29.19 -0.56 -31.67
C THR A 121 28.48 -1.90 -31.43
N VAL A 122 29.24 -2.97 -31.25
CA VAL A 122 28.71 -4.33 -31.06
C VAL A 122 27.80 -4.46 -29.82
N PHE A 123 28.04 -3.65 -28.78
CA PHE A 123 27.22 -3.64 -27.57
C PHE A 123 25.98 -2.77 -27.75
N LYS A 124 26.09 -1.65 -28.48
CA LYS A 124 24.96 -0.77 -28.78
C LYS A 124 23.92 -1.44 -29.69
N GLU A 125 24.36 -2.28 -30.62
CA GLU A 125 23.47 -3.05 -31.48
C GLU A 125 22.54 -4.00 -30.69
N ILE A 126 22.91 -4.40 -29.46
CA ILE A 126 22.10 -5.30 -28.62
C ILE A 126 20.71 -4.67 -28.33
N THR A 127 20.64 -3.37 -28.05
CA THR A 127 19.35 -2.73 -27.78
C THR A 127 18.45 -2.66 -29.00
N GLU A 128 19.05 -2.49 -30.19
CA GLU A 128 18.31 -2.43 -31.46
C GLU A 128 17.77 -3.81 -31.86
N ARG A 129 18.60 -4.86 -31.70
CA ARG A 129 18.22 -6.25 -31.99
C ARG A 129 17.06 -6.74 -31.10
N ASN A 130 16.98 -6.26 -29.87
CA ASN A 130 16.06 -6.77 -28.85
C ASN A 130 14.88 -5.82 -28.55
N GLY A 131 14.51 -4.97 -29.51
CA GLY A 131 13.42 -4.00 -29.36
C GLY A 131 12.06 -4.61 -28.99
N GLU A 132 11.79 -5.86 -29.36
CA GLU A 132 10.55 -6.56 -28.97
C GLU A 132 10.53 -6.94 -27.48
N ALA A 133 11.65 -7.44 -26.94
CA ALA A 133 11.78 -7.72 -25.51
C ALA A 133 11.60 -6.45 -24.66
N LEU A 134 12.07 -5.31 -25.17
CA LEU A 134 11.84 -4.00 -24.53
C LEU A 134 10.37 -3.60 -24.46
N LYS A 135 9.52 -4.02 -25.40
CA LYS A 135 8.06 -3.78 -25.32
C LYS A 135 7.42 -4.56 -24.17
N ASN A 136 7.88 -5.78 -23.91
CA ASN A 136 7.38 -6.59 -22.80
C ASN A 136 7.68 -5.94 -21.45
N VAL A 137 8.83 -5.27 -21.30
CA VAL A 137 9.19 -4.54 -20.07
C VAL A 137 8.16 -3.45 -19.73
N SER A 138 7.67 -2.71 -20.73
CA SER A 138 6.63 -1.70 -20.53
C SER A 138 5.31 -2.34 -20.07
N LYS A 139 4.98 -3.53 -20.57
CA LYS A 139 3.80 -4.29 -20.12
C LYS A 139 3.92 -4.69 -18.65
N HIS A 140 5.05 -5.28 -18.24
CA HIS A 140 5.30 -5.64 -16.84
C HIS A 140 5.29 -4.41 -15.92
N THR A 141 5.78 -3.27 -16.42
CA THR A 141 5.71 -1.99 -15.68
C THR A 141 4.27 -1.59 -15.42
N ASN A 142 3.39 -1.62 -16.42
CA ASN A 142 1.98 -1.32 -16.23
C ASN A 142 1.31 -2.29 -15.25
N GLU A 143 1.57 -3.59 -15.39
CA GLU A 143 1.05 -4.63 -14.49
C GLU A 143 1.50 -4.40 -13.03
N LEU A 144 2.75 -3.98 -12.82
CA LEU A 144 3.28 -3.66 -11.49
C LEU A 144 2.53 -2.48 -10.85
N PHE A 145 2.28 -1.41 -11.60
CA PHE A 145 1.52 -0.26 -11.10
C PHE A 145 0.02 -0.57 -10.93
N ASP A 146 -0.54 -1.44 -11.75
CA ASP A 146 -1.90 -1.95 -11.54
C ASP A 146 -2.00 -2.75 -10.23
N GLN A 147 -1.01 -3.58 -9.93
CA GLN A 147 -0.92 -4.27 -8.63
C GLN A 147 -0.78 -3.28 -7.47
N LEU A 148 0.05 -2.25 -7.62
CA LEU A 148 0.22 -1.21 -6.62
C LEU A 148 -1.10 -0.46 -6.35
N ARG A 149 -1.92 -0.20 -7.38
CA ARG A 149 -3.25 0.42 -7.20
C ARG A 149 -4.22 -0.51 -6.47
N LYS A 150 -4.18 -1.82 -6.75
CA LYS A 150 -5.01 -2.81 -6.03
C LYS A 150 -4.72 -2.85 -4.53
N VAL A 151 -3.47 -2.62 -4.11
CA VAL A 151 -3.12 -2.51 -2.69
C VAL A 151 -3.83 -1.32 -2.03
N ILE A 152 -3.80 -0.14 -2.66
CA ILE A 152 -4.58 1.01 -2.17
C ILE A 152 -6.07 0.68 -2.12
N GLU A 153 -6.64 0.08 -3.16
CA GLU A 153 -8.06 -0.27 -3.19
C GLU A 153 -8.45 -1.25 -2.07
N HIS A 154 -7.61 -2.25 -1.82
CA HIS A 154 -7.78 -3.17 -0.71
C HIS A 154 -7.87 -2.42 0.62
N TRP A 155 -6.86 -1.60 0.94
CA TRP A 155 -6.83 -0.86 2.19
C TRP A 155 -7.87 0.25 2.29
N LYS A 156 -8.31 0.81 1.16
CA LYS A 156 -9.39 1.80 1.13
C LYS A 156 -10.71 1.23 1.64
N SER A 157 -10.98 -0.06 1.41
CA SER A 157 -12.17 -0.75 1.92
C SER A 157 -12.20 -0.84 3.45
N TRP A 158 -11.03 -0.91 4.10
CA TRP A 158 -10.93 -0.92 5.56
C TRP A 158 -11.22 0.44 6.19
N ILE A 159 -11.07 1.54 5.42
CA ILE A 159 -11.26 2.91 5.91
C ILE A 159 -12.67 3.41 5.64
N GLN A 160 -13.46 2.75 4.78
CA GLN A 160 -14.86 3.08 4.54
C GLN A 160 -15.79 2.71 5.72
N LEU A 161 -15.33 2.86 6.97
CA LEU A 161 -16.27 2.93 8.08
C LEU A 161 -17.13 4.19 7.87
N GLU A 162 -18.42 3.98 7.61
CA GLU A 162 -19.39 5.06 7.61
C GLU A 162 -19.31 5.80 8.95
N SER A 163 -19.33 7.14 8.89
CA SER A 163 -19.46 7.96 10.08
C SER A 163 -20.70 7.51 10.87
N LEU A 164 -20.59 7.47 12.20
CA LEU A 164 -21.70 7.04 13.04
C LEU A 164 -22.91 7.94 12.84
N ASP A 165 -23.98 7.39 12.30
CA ASP A 165 -25.27 8.07 12.18
C ASP A 165 -26.07 7.82 13.46
N ILE A 166 -25.92 8.74 14.41
CA ILE A 166 -26.59 8.66 15.72
C ILE A 166 -28.11 8.60 15.57
N THR A 167 -28.69 9.17 14.51
CA THR A 167 -30.14 9.18 14.30
C THR A 167 -30.72 7.80 14.06
N LYS A 168 -29.89 6.83 13.64
CA LYS A 168 -30.28 5.44 13.44
C LYS A 168 -30.19 4.59 14.71
N LEU A 169 -29.62 5.13 15.79
CA LEU A 169 -29.47 4.42 17.07
C LEU A 169 -30.71 4.64 17.93
N THR A 170 -31.77 3.88 17.64
CA THR A 170 -33.07 4.01 18.32
C THR A 170 -33.35 2.93 19.36
N SER A 171 -32.57 1.85 19.40
CA SER A 171 -32.71 0.74 20.34
C SER A 171 -31.36 0.29 20.87
N TRP A 172 -31.29 -0.20 22.11
CA TRP A 172 -30.03 -0.62 22.74
C TRP A 172 -29.25 -1.64 21.89
N GLN A 173 -29.95 -2.49 21.13
CA GLN A 173 -29.37 -3.48 20.23
C GLN A 173 -28.52 -2.83 19.13
N HIS A 174 -28.88 -1.62 18.68
CA HIS A 174 -28.10 -0.90 17.66
C HIS A 174 -26.72 -0.55 18.23
N TRP A 175 -26.64 0.01 19.43
CA TRP A 175 -25.35 0.26 20.08
C TRP A 175 -24.55 -1.03 20.31
N ASP A 176 -25.20 -2.12 20.75
CA ASP A 176 -24.51 -3.40 20.96
C ASP A 176 -23.88 -3.93 19.65
N ILE A 177 -24.59 -3.87 18.53
CA ILE A 177 -24.07 -4.25 17.21
C ILE A 177 -22.85 -3.39 16.84
N HIS A 178 -22.95 -2.07 17.00
CA HIS A 178 -21.85 -1.15 16.67
C HIS A 178 -20.62 -1.32 17.59
N PHE A 179 -20.81 -1.52 18.90
CA PHE A 179 -19.71 -1.82 19.82
C PHE A 179 -19.04 -3.15 19.47
N ARG A 180 -19.83 -4.19 19.15
CA ARG A 180 -19.27 -5.48 18.70
C ARG A 180 -18.48 -5.32 17.41
N ALA A 181 -19.01 -4.60 16.43
CA ALA A 181 -18.32 -4.34 15.17
C ALA A 181 -16.99 -3.59 15.38
N SER A 182 -17.00 -2.51 16.15
CA SER A 182 -15.78 -1.75 16.47
C SER A 182 -14.75 -2.57 17.26
N LYS A 183 -15.20 -3.46 18.15
CA LYS A 183 -14.32 -4.39 18.86
C LYS A 183 -13.70 -5.42 17.92
N THR A 184 -14.50 -6.02 17.04
CA THR A 184 -14.01 -6.98 16.03
C THR A 184 -12.99 -6.32 15.12
N PHE A 185 -13.30 -5.14 14.60
CA PHE A 185 -12.40 -4.36 13.75
C PHE A 185 -11.07 -4.06 14.48
N GLY A 186 -11.12 -3.60 15.73
CA GLY A 186 -9.91 -3.36 16.52
C GLY A 186 -9.06 -4.62 16.72
N GLN A 187 -9.68 -5.80 16.88
CA GLN A 187 -8.96 -7.08 16.95
C GLN A 187 -8.34 -7.47 15.61
N GLU A 188 -9.03 -7.23 14.49
CA GLU A 188 -8.51 -7.49 13.14
C GLU A 188 -7.33 -6.58 12.83
N THR A 189 -7.43 -5.27 13.12
CA THR A 189 -6.31 -4.33 13.02
C THR A 189 -5.14 -4.78 13.90
N ALA A 190 -5.41 -5.26 15.12
CA ALA A 190 -4.37 -5.74 16.02
C ALA A 190 -3.60 -6.96 15.46
N LYS A 191 -4.33 -7.88 14.80
CA LYS A 191 -3.81 -9.13 14.20
C LYS A 191 -3.02 -8.93 12.92
N LEU A 192 -2.99 -7.73 12.34
CA LEU A 192 -2.13 -7.41 11.20
C LEU A 192 -0.67 -7.58 11.60
N SER A 193 -0.13 -8.79 11.47
CA SER A 193 1.26 -9.10 11.84
C SER A 193 2.26 -8.54 10.84
N SER A 194 1.82 -8.26 9.61
CA SER A 194 2.65 -7.66 8.57
C SER A 194 2.63 -6.15 8.72
N THR A 195 3.79 -5.56 9.03
CA THR A 195 3.99 -4.11 8.98
C THR A 195 4.27 -3.62 7.57
N GLU A 196 4.45 -4.54 6.61
CA GLU A 196 4.83 -4.25 5.24
C GLU A 196 4.13 -5.17 4.24
N GLU A 197 3.91 -4.68 3.03
CA GLU A 197 3.41 -5.42 1.87
C GLU A 197 4.38 -5.23 0.69
N ARG A 198 4.60 -6.28 -0.11
CA ARG A 198 5.56 -6.24 -1.23
C ARG A 198 4.87 -6.39 -2.57
N VAL A 199 5.16 -5.46 -3.48
CA VAL A 199 4.70 -5.49 -4.86
C VAL A 199 5.93 -5.28 -5.76
N GLY A 200 6.49 -6.39 -6.27
CA GLY A 200 7.76 -6.37 -6.99
C GLY A 200 8.87 -5.73 -6.16
N CYS A 201 9.48 -4.66 -6.69
CA CYS A 201 10.50 -3.87 -5.99
C CYS A 201 9.94 -2.88 -4.96
N PHE A 202 8.63 -2.67 -4.86
CA PHE A 202 8.04 -1.76 -3.86
C PHE A 202 7.86 -2.45 -2.52
N VAL A 203 8.36 -1.81 -1.46
CA VAL A 203 8.17 -2.21 -0.06
C VAL A 203 7.26 -1.19 0.60
N ILE A 204 6.00 -1.57 0.80
CA ILE A 204 4.92 -0.71 1.27
C ILE A 204 4.78 -0.87 2.77
N SER A 205 5.21 0.12 3.54
CA SER A 205 5.01 0.19 4.98
C SER A 205 3.57 0.56 5.31
N LEU A 206 2.95 -0.27 6.15
CA LEU A 206 1.58 -0.14 6.66
C LEU A 206 1.54 0.47 8.07
N SER A 207 2.69 0.80 8.64
CA SER A 207 2.82 1.24 10.04
C SER A 207 2.00 2.50 10.33
N ARG A 208 2.03 3.46 9.40
CA ARG A 208 1.26 4.72 9.51
C ARG A 208 -0.23 4.47 9.35
N LEU A 209 -0.64 3.77 8.29
CA LEU A 209 -2.02 3.35 8.09
C LEU A 209 -2.59 2.64 9.33
N ARG A 210 -1.86 1.68 9.91
CA ARG A 210 -2.31 0.97 11.12
C ARG A 210 -2.59 1.93 12.27
N SER A 211 -1.68 2.88 12.50
CA SER A 211 -1.85 3.91 13.53
C SER A 211 -3.10 4.77 13.27
N ASP A 212 -3.34 5.11 12.00
CA ASP A 212 -4.52 5.86 11.56
C ASP A 212 -5.82 5.05 11.79
N LEU A 213 -5.84 3.76 11.44
CA LEU A 213 -6.98 2.85 11.67
C LEU A 213 -7.31 2.71 13.16
N GLU A 214 -6.29 2.51 14.00
CA GLU A 214 -6.47 2.41 15.46
C GLU A 214 -7.01 3.73 16.05
N SER A 215 -6.51 4.87 15.56
CA SER A 215 -6.99 6.19 15.97
C SER A 215 -8.45 6.42 15.56
N HIS A 216 -8.80 6.06 14.31
CA HIS A 216 -10.16 6.19 13.79
C HIS A 216 -11.14 5.31 14.58
N ASN A 217 -10.79 4.04 14.86
CA ASN A 217 -11.63 3.14 15.63
C ASN A 217 -11.83 3.61 17.07
N ARG A 218 -10.81 4.19 17.71
CA ARG A 218 -10.92 4.80 19.05
C ARG A 218 -11.91 5.98 19.03
N SER A 219 -11.77 6.88 18.05
CA SER A 219 -12.70 8.01 17.89
C SER A 219 -14.15 7.54 17.67
N TYR A 220 -14.35 6.51 16.84
CA TYR A 220 -15.66 5.90 16.61
C TYR A 220 -16.25 5.30 17.90
N TRP A 221 -15.44 4.58 18.67
CA TRP A 221 -15.83 4.02 19.97
C TRP A 221 -16.26 5.10 20.96
N ASP A 222 -15.52 6.20 21.04
CA ASP A 222 -15.86 7.32 21.92
C ASP A 222 -17.21 7.95 21.52
N GLN A 223 -17.46 8.14 20.22
CA GLN A 223 -18.76 8.63 19.73
C GLN A 223 -19.93 7.69 20.11
N LEU A 224 -19.72 6.37 20.06
CA LEU A 224 -20.71 5.40 20.54
C LEU A 224 -20.97 5.55 22.05
N ILE A 225 -19.92 5.73 22.86
CA ILE A 225 -20.08 5.96 24.30
C ILE A 225 -20.88 7.24 24.56
N TYR A 226 -20.52 8.35 23.90
CA TYR A 226 -21.20 9.63 24.12
C TYR A 226 -22.66 9.57 23.71
N SER A 227 -22.97 8.98 22.54
CA SER A 227 -24.35 8.85 22.06
C SER A 227 -25.21 7.97 22.98
N LEU A 228 -24.67 6.84 23.48
CA LEU A 228 -25.41 5.98 24.41
C LEU A 228 -25.69 6.69 25.74
N LYS A 229 -24.70 7.40 26.29
CA LYS A 229 -24.86 8.19 27.51
C LYS A 229 -25.93 9.26 27.34
N ASP A 230 -25.92 9.95 26.20
CA ASP A 230 -26.90 10.98 25.89
C ASP A 230 -28.32 10.38 25.79
N SER A 231 -28.48 9.23 25.11
CA SER A 231 -29.76 8.51 25.05
C SER A 231 -30.30 8.16 26.43
N ILE A 232 -29.45 7.58 27.30
CA ILE A 232 -29.84 7.22 28.68
C ILE A 232 -30.23 8.47 29.47
N ALA A 233 -29.47 9.57 29.35
CA ALA A 233 -29.78 10.81 30.03
C ALA A 233 -31.13 11.39 29.57
N GLN A 234 -31.40 11.36 28.26
CA GLN A 234 -32.69 11.78 27.71
C GLN A 234 -33.85 10.92 28.25
N ASP A 235 -33.67 9.60 28.35
CA ASP A 235 -34.71 8.72 28.88
C ASP A 235 -34.95 8.92 30.38
N VAL A 236 -33.91 9.21 31.16
CA VAL A 236 -34.05 9.60 32.57
C VAL A 236 -34.85 10.89 32.71
N VAL A 237 -34.58 11.90 31.88
CA VAL A 237 -35.36 13.16 31.90
C VAL A 237 -36.83 12.89 31.56
N LYS A 238 -37.11 12.10 30.51
CA LYS A 238 -38.50 11.72 30.15
C LYS A 238 -39.22 11.01 31.30
N LEU A 239 -38.54 10.07 31.98
CA LEU A 239 -39.09 9.36 33.14
C LEU A 239 -39.35 10.31 34.31
N GLN A 240 -38.41 11.20 34.61
CA GLN A 240 -38.56 12.18 35.68
C GLN A 240 -39.72 13.14 35.41
N ASP A 241 -39.86 13.62 34.17
CA ASP A 241 -40.96 14.48 33.75
C ASP A 241 -42.31 13.76 33.84
N TYR A 242 -42.37 12.49 33.40
CA TYR A 242 -43.57 11.65 33.54
C TYR A 242 -43.94 11.44 35.02
N ILE A 243 -42.99 11.12 35.89
CA ILE A 243 -43.22 10.93 37.33
C ILE A 243 -43.69 12.23 37.98
N ASN A 244 -43.03 13.36 37.68
CA ASN A 244 -43.39 14.67 38.22
C ASN A 244 -44.80 15.08 37.80
N HIS A 245 -45.13 14.90 36.51
CA HIS A 245 -46.45 15.19 35.96
C HIS A 245 -47.52 14.30 36.61
N SER A 246 -47.29 12.99 36.65
CA SER A 246 -48.23 12.02 37.22
C SER A 246 -48.46 12.25 38.71
N THR A 247 -47.39 12.52 39.48
CA THR A 247 -47.49 12.79 40.91
C THR A 247 -48.27 14.07 41.18
N SER A 248 -48.01 15.14 40.41
CA SER A 248 -48.73 16.42 40.53
C SER A 248 -50.21 16.26 40.20
N ALA A 249 -50.54 15.46 39.18
CA ALA A 249 -51.91 15.18 38.79
C ALA A 249 -52.66 14.34 39.84
N LEU A 250 -52.03 13.30 40.38
CA LEU A 250 -52.64 12.38 41.35
C LEU A 250 -52.73 12.94 42.78
N THR A 251 -51.90 13.91 43.14
CA THR A 251 -51.96 14.57 44.46
C THR A 251 -52.99 15.69 44.54
N ARG A 252 -53.54 16.14 43.40
CA ARG A 252 -54.64 17.12 43.38
C ARG A 252 -55.91 16.47 43.93
N GLN A 253 -56.39 16.95 45.07
CA GLN A 253 -57.71 16.56 45.59
C GLN A 253 -58.80 17.30 44.82
N PRO A 254 -59.70 16.60 44.11
CA PRO A 254 -60.83 17.25 43.44
C PRO A 254 -61.87 17.67 44.49
N LEU A 255 -62.38 18.90 44.36
CA LEU A 255 -63.37 19.48 45.26
C LEU A 255 -64.77 19.54 44.63
N THR A 256 -64.88 19.36 43.31
CA THR A 256 -66.15 19.36 42.57
C THR A 256 -66.38 18.07 41.78
N ILE A 257 -67.63 17.81 41.40
CA ILE A 257 -68.04 16.63 40.61
C ILE A 257 -67.40 16.64 39.21
N GLU A 258 -67.22 17.82 38.61
CA GLU A 258 -66.53 17.98 37.32
C GLU A 258 -65.03 17.68 37.46
N GLU A 259 -64.38 18.14 38.54
CA GLU A 259 -62.97 17.83 38.83
C GLU A 259 -62.73 16.34 39.10
N ILE A 260 -63.72 15.61 39.65
CA ILE A 260 -63.65 14.14 39.80
C ILE A 260 -63.62 13.45 38.43
N GLY A 261 -64.45 13.91 37.49
CA GLY A 261 -64.48 13.39 36.12
C GLY A 261 -63.18 13.65 35.35
N GLU A 262 -62.63 14.86 35.46
CA GLU A 262 -61.35 15.24 34.87
C GLU A 262 -60.18 14.44 35.47
N SER A 263 -60.17 14.26 36.80
CA SER A 263 -59.15 13.46 37.47
C SER A 263 -59.15 11.99 37.00
N GLY A 264 -60.33 11.43 36.69
CA GLY A 264 -60.45 10.08 36.13
C GLY A 264 -59.89 9.96 34.71
N ALA A 265 -60.10 10.98 33.87
CA ALA A 265 -59.53 11.03 32.52
C ALA A 265 -58.01 11.19 32.53
N VAL A 266 -57.49 12.06 33.40
CA VAL A 266 -56.04 12.26 33.57
C VAL A 266 -55.36 10.98 34.08
N HIS A 267 -55.98 10.29 35.04
CA HIS A 267 -55.46 9.00 35.52
C HIS A 267 -55.38 7.95 34.40
N LYS A 268 -56.40 7.89 33.52
CA LYS A 268 -56.39 6.99 32.38
C LYS A 268 -55.27 7.32 31.38
N ASN A 269 -55.07 8.60 31.07
CA ASN A 269 -53.99 9.04 30.17
C ASN A 269 -52.60 8.71 30.74
N ILE A 270 -52.38 8.89 32.05
CA ILE A 270 -51.12 8.49 32.71
C ILE A 270 -50.82 7.01 32.51
N LEU A 271 -51.84 6.14 32.59
CA LEU A 271 -51.68 4.69 32.37
C LEU A 271 -51.38 4.34 30.90
N GLU A 272 -51.92 5.10 29.95
CA GLU A 272 -51.66 4.92 28.51
C GLU A 272 -50.29 5.48 28.09
N GLU A 273 -49.82 6.55 28.73
CA GLU A 273 -48.54 7.23 28.46
C GLU A 273 -47.35 6.66 29.22
N ALA A 274 -47.55 5.59 30.02
CA ALA A 274 -46.49 4.96 30.78
C ALA A 274 -45.32 4.57 29.84
N PRO A 275 -44.12 5.16 30.00
CA PRO A 275 -43.03 4.94 29.07
C PRO A 275 -42.62 3.47 29.08
N MET A 276 -42.67 2.84 27.89
CA MET A 276 -42.07 1.52 27.68
C MET A 276 -40.56 1.69 27.75
N VAL A 277 -39.95 1.30 28.87
CA VAL A 277 -38.50 1.26 29.03
C VAL A 277 -38.00 0.05 28.23
N GLY A 278 -37.54 0.30 27.01
CA GLY A 278 -37.02 -0.70 26.07
C GLY A 278 -35.51 -0.65 25.94
#